data_AF-A0A3A9G4I1-F1
#
_entry.id   AF-A0A3A9G4I1-F1
#
_cell.length_a   1.000
_cell.length_b   1.000
_cell.length_c   1.000
_cell.angle_alpha   90.00
_cell.angle_beta   90.00
_cell.angle_gamma   90.00
#
_symmetry.space_group_name_H-M   'P 1'
#
loop_
_entity.id
_entity.type
_entity.pdbx_description
1 polymer ?
#
loop_
_entity_poly.entity_id
_entity_poly.type
_entity_poly.pdbx_seq_one_letter_code
_entity_poly.pdbx_strand_id
1 'polypeptide(L)'
;MGEYRTIASPAQDEFIERRSRFIGRLAPVVSEEEAQAYIDSIKTEHWDATHNVYAYILRNGVQRYSDDGEPQGTAGVPVLEVLRKEQLFDVVAVVTRYFGGILLGAGGLVRAYSHGVKLAVDAATPKIMSECTELLLEFGYDFYGKFQHMLQHYRFVLLGSDFGAQVQIRLLLRDCDLEALQKEIIELSSGTVIPQEVGKRWDEIPE
;
A
#
# COMPACT_ATOMS: atom_id res chain seq x y z
N MET A 1 0.39 10.95 10.78
CA MET A 1 -0.02 10.92 9.35
C MET A 1 -1.12 9.88 9.28
N GLY A 2 -2.35 10.29 8.98
CA GLY A 2 -3.50 9.37 8.99
C GLY A 2 -3.68 8.59 7.68
N GLU A 3 -2.84 8.84 6.67
CA GLU A 3 -2.90 8.20 5.35
C GLU A 3 -1.49 7.95 4.79
N TYR A 4 -1.31 6.91 3.97
CA TYR A 4 -0.11 6.66 3.16
C TYR A 4 -0.47 6.11 1.78
N ARG A 5 0.46 6.26 0.83
CA ARG A 5 0.32 5.75 -0.55
C ARG A 5 1.05 4.41 -0.70
N THR A 6 0.39 3.45 -1.33
CA THR A 6 0.92 2.14 -1.75
C THR A 6 0.37 1.79 -3.13
N ILE A 7 0.42 0.52 -3.51
CA ILE A 7 -0.13 -0.01 -4.77
C ILE A 7 -1.14 -1.13 -4.51
N ALA A 8 -2.13 -1.27 -5.39
CA ALA A 8 -3.23 -2.21 -5.18
C ALA A 8 -2.83 -3.67 -5.42
N SER A 9 -1.88 -3.93 -6.33
CA SER A 9 -1.43 -5.27 -6.71
C SER A 9 -0.04 -5.20 -7.36
N PRO A 10 0.69 -6.32 -7.45
CA PRO A 10 2.00 -6.35 -8.10
C PRO A 10 1.95 -5.81 -9.54
N ALA A 11 2.97 -5.04 -9.90
CA ALA A 11 3.14 -4.45 -11.22
C ALA A 11 4.57 -4.64 -11.71
N GLN A 12 4.73 -4.69 -13.02
CA GLN A 12 6.05 -4.83 -13.64
C GLN A 12 6.07 -4.21 -15.03
N ASP A 13 7.26 -3.82 -15.45
CA ASP A 13 7.53 -3.43 -16.82
C ASP A 13 9.04 -3.58 -17.10
N GLU A 14 9.44 -3.53 -18.37
CA GLU A 14 10.81 -3.77 -18.76
C GLU A 14 11.29 -2.89 -19.91
N PHE A 15 12.61 -2.72 -19.96
CA PHE A 15 13.27 -2.04 -21.06
C PHE A 15 14.64 -2.65 -21.35
N ILE A 16 15.17 -2.29 -22.52
CA ILE A 16 16.51 -2.71 -22.95
C ILE A 16 17.36 -1.45 -23.14
N GLU A 17 18.52 -1.41 -22.49
CA GLU A 17 19.53 -0.37 -22.68
C GLU A 17 20.88 -1.01 -22.96
N ARG A 18 21.51 -0.61 -24.08
CA ARG A 18 22.80 -1.16 -24.52
C ARG A 18 22.85 -2.69 -24.45
N ARG A 19 21.81 -3.34 -24.98
CA ARG A 19 21.59 -4.80 -24.98
C ARG A 19 21.36 -5.44 -23.61
N SER A 20 21.50 -4.70 -22.51
CA SER A 20 21.13 -5.19 -21.19
C SER A 20 19.63 -5.03 -21.00
N ARG A 21 18.95 -6.09 -20.55
CA ARG A 21 17.51 -6.06 -20.23
C ARG A 21 17.34 -5.80 -18.75
N PHE A 22 16.43 -4.90 -18.41
CA PHE A 22 16.05 -4.55 -17.05
C PHE A 22 14.56 -4.77 -16.90
N ILE A 23 14.18 -5.56 -15.91
CA ILE A 23 12.78 -5.85 -15.58
C ILE A 23 12.53 -5.28 -14.20
N GLY A 24 11.79 -4.17 -14.13
CA GLY A 24 11.37 -3.57 -12.88
C GLY A 24 10.11 -4.26 -12.39
N ARG A 25 10.09 -4.61 -11.10
CA ARG A 25 8.94 -5.17 -10.42
C ARG A 25 8.67 -4.43 -9.14
N LEU A 26 7.40 -4.32 -8.80
CA LEU A 26 6.91 -3.66 -7.60
C LEU A 26 5.75 -4.48 -7.03
N ALA A 27 5.74 -4.73 -5.73
CA ALA A 27 4.66 -5.44 -5.05
C ALA A 27 4.32 -4.79 -3.70
N PRO A 28 3.03 -4.78 -3.30
CA PRO A 28 2.64 -4.36 -1.96
C PRO A 28 3.05 -5.42 -0.93
N VAL A 29 3.62 -5.00 0.19
CA VAL A 29 4.06 -5.85 1.30
C VAL A 29 3.94 -5.11 2.62
N VAL A 30 3.45 -5.75 3.68
CA VAL A 30 3.23 -5.09 4.98
C VAL A 30 4.26 -5.46 6.05
N SER A 31 5.23 -6.31 5.71
CA SER A 31 6.24 -6.83 6.64
C SER A 31 7.59 -7.10 5.96
N GLU A 32 8.66 -7.22 6.77
CA GLU A 32 9.98 -7.60 6.26
C GLU A 32 9.95 -9.04 5.72
N GLU A 33 9.17 -9.91 6.33
CA GLU A 33 8.98 -11.30 5.93
C GLU A 33 8.33 -11.42 4.55
N GLU A 34 7.27 -10.64 4.29
CA GLU A 34 6.63 -10.58 2.97
C GLU A 34 7.56 -10.00 1.90
N ALA A 35 8.30 -8.93 2.25
CA ALA A 35 9.29 -8.34 1.35
C ALA A 35 10.36 -9.37 0.97
N GLN A 36 10.90 -10.10 1.95
CA GLN A 36 11.91 -11.13 1.73
C GLN A 36 11.37 -12.29 0.90
N ALA A 37 10.15 -12.78 1.21
CA ALA A 37 9.51 -13.84 0.44
C ALA A 37 9.30 -13.45 -1.03
N TYR A 38 8.94 -12.18 -1.30
CA TYR A 38 8.84 -11.67 -2.67
C TYR A 38 10.20 -11.60 -3.36
N ILE A 39 11.23 -11.10 -2.67
CA ILE A 39 12.61 -11.05 -3.23
C ILE A 39 13.09 -12.47 -3.60
N ASP A 40 12.88 -13.43 -2.72
CA ASP A 40 13.32 -14.81 -2.92
C ASP A 40 12.55 -15.50 -4.07
N SER A 41 11.26 -15.18 -4.25
CA SER A 41 10.49 -15.68 -5.38
C SER A 41 11.03 -15.16 -6.70
N ILE A 42 11.35 -13.85 -6.80
CA ILE A 42 11.95 -13.26 -8.01
C ILE A 42 13.35 -13.82 -8.27
N LYS A 43 14.17 -14.02 -7.22
CA LYS A 43 15.49 -14.66 -7.35
C LYS A 43 15.39 -16.10 -7.84
N THR A 44 14.34 -16.81 -7.45
CA THR A 44 14.09 -18.19 -7.91
C THR A 44 13.61 -18.20 -9.36
N GLU A 45 12.68 -17.31 -9.72
CA GLU A 45 12.19 -17.16 -11.10
C GLU A 45 13.32 -16.76 -12.05
N HIS A 46 14.18 -15.84 -11.63
CA HIS A 46 15.30 -15.28 -12.40
C HIS A 46 16.66 -15.69 -11.82
N TRP A 47 16.82 -16.98 -11.56
CA TRP A 47 18.05 -17.55 -11.01
C TRP A 47 19.27 -17.37 -11.94
N ASP A 48 19.03 -17.20 -13.24
CA ASP A 48 20.04 -17.00 -14.28
C ASP A 48 20.31 -15.52 -14.60
N ALA A 49 19.63 -14.60 -13.93
CA ALA A 49 19.88 -13.18 -14.09
C ALA A 49 21.27 -12.80 -13.57
N THR A 50 21.81 -11.71 -14.11
CA THR A 50 23.11 -11.17 -13.67
C THR A 50 23.00 -10.60 -12.26
N HIS A 51 21.93 -9.83 -12.01
CA HIS A 51 21.66 -9.20 -10.71
C HIS A 51 20.14 -9.10 -10.49
N ASN A 52 19.70 -9.31 -9.25
CA ASN A 52 18.35 -9.06 -8.74
C ASN A 52 18.44 -8.02 -7.61
N VAL A 53 18.61 -6.77 -8.03
CA VAL A 53 18.73 -5.60 -7.15
C VAL A 53 17.37 -5.32 -6.53
N TYR A 54 17.33 -5.03 -5.23
CA TYR A 54 16.06 -4.76 -4.56
C TYR A 54 16.13 -3.56 -3.64
N ALA A 55 14.95 -2.99 -3.37
CA ALA A 55 14.73 -2.09 -2.25
C ALA A 55 13.29 -2.22 -1.74
N TYR A 56 13.06 -1.92 -0.47
CA TYR A 56 11.70 -1.85 0.08
C TYR A 56 11.58 -0.74 1.13
N ILE A 57 10.36 -0.22 1.28
CA ILE A 57 9.98 0.77 2.27
C ILE A 57 8.73 0.24 2.97
N LEU A 58 8.79 0.12 4.29
CA LEU A 58 7.64 -0.20 5.13
C LEU A 58 7.17 1.04 5.88
N ARG A 59 5.86 1.14 6.13
CA ARG A 59 5.23 2.27 6.83
C ARG A 59 5.72 2.44 8.27
N ASN A 60 6.25 1.37 8.87
CA ASN A 60 6.84 1.39 10.22
C ASN A 60 8.23 2.06 10.28
N GLY A 61 8.72 2.58 9.15
CA GLY A 61 10.00 3.29 9.04
C GLY A 61 11.17 2.43 8.58
N VAL A 62 10.99 1.11 8.43
CA VAL A 62 12.03 0.22 7.91
C VAL A 62 12.24 0.48 6.43
N GLN A 63 13.52 0.60 6.05
CA GLN A 63 13.94 0.71 4.65
C GLN A 63 15.21 -0.12 4.43
N ARG A 64 15.23 -0.91 3.36
CA ARG A 64 16.38 -1.73 2.97
C ARG A 64 16.61 -1.66 1.47
N TYR A 65 17.84 -1.93 1.06
CA TYR A 65 18.22 -2.09 -0.32
C TYR A 65 19.42 -3.05 -0.44
N SER A 66 19.66 -3.56 -1.65
CA SER A 66 20.86 -4.32 -2.01
C SER A 66 21.24 -4.03 -3.45
N ASP A 67 22.54 -3.84 -3.70
CA ASP A 67 23.10 -3.74 -5.05
C ASP A 67 23.30 -5.12 -5.71
N ASP A 68 23.09 -6.23 -5.00
CA ASP A 68 23.15 -7.61 -5.50
C ASP A 68 24.38 -7.93 -6.39
N GLY A 69 25.55 -7.38 -6.05
CA GLY A 69 26.81 -7.56 -6.79
C GLY A 69 27.12 -6.50 -7.83
N GLU A 70 26.21 -5.55 -8.09
CA GLU A 70 26.55 -4.30 -8.80
C GLU A 70 27.53 -3.45 -7.99
N PRO A 71 28.24 -2.51 -8.62
CA PRO A 71 29.07 -1.55 -7.91
C PRO A 71 28.27 -0.82 -6.82
N GLN A 72 28.88 -0.69 -5.64
CA GLN A 72 28.21 -0.17 -4.44
C GLN A 72 27.52 1.18 -4.69
N GLY A 73 26.25 1.26 -4.31
CA GLY A 73 25.41 2.45 -4.40
C GLY A 73 24.96 2.81 -5.81
N THR A 74 25.26 1.99 -6.83
CA THR A 74 24.88 2.28 -8.21
C THR A 74 23.56 1.65 -8.64
N ALA A 75 22.93 0.83 -7.79
CA ALA A 75 21.70 0.11 -8.14
C ALA A 75 20.62 0.19 -7.04
N GLY A 76 20.85 -0.41 -5.87
CA GLY A 76 19.87 -0.50 -4.80
C GLY A 76 19.47 0.86 -4.22
N VAL A 77 20.44 1.76 -4.05
CA VAL A 77 20.18 3.15 -3.62
C VAL A 77 19.29 3.88 -4.62
N PRO A 78 19.60 3.93 -5.93
CA PRO A 78 18.70 4.47 -6.94
C PRO A 78 17.27 3.92 -6.92
N VAL A 79 17.10 2.60 -6.71
CA VAL A 79 15.77 1.98 -6.59
C VAL A 79 15.02 2.52 -5.38
N LEU A 80 15.67 2.54 -4.21
CA LEU A 80 15.09 3.07 -2.97
C LEU A 80 14.69 4.55 -3.10
N GLU A 81 15.53 5.37 -3.74
CA GLU A 81 15.27 6.80 -3.93
C GLU A 81 14.05 7.07 -4.82
N VAL A 82 13.76 6.21 -5.80
CA VAL A 82 12.51 6.33 -6.57
C VAL A 82 11.30 6.06 -5.70
N LEU A 83 11.30 4.98 -4.92
CA LEU A 83 10.20 4.67 -4.00
C LEU A 83 9.93 5.81 -3.01
N ARG A 84 11.00 6.42 -2.46
CA ARG A 84 10.92 7.60 -1.58
C ARG A 84 10.30 8.81 -2.28
N LYS A 85 10.77 9.15 -3.48
CA LYS A 85 10.27 10.30 -4.25
C LYS A 85 8.79 10.14 -4.63
N GLU A 86 8.39 8.91 -4.93
CA GLU A 86 7.01 8.54 -5.22
C GLU A 86 6.14 8.43 -3.96
N GLN A 87 6.74 8.57 -2.77
CA GLN A 87 6.08 8.48 -1.46
C GLN A 87 5.33 7.16 -1.28
N LEU A 88 5.89 6.07 -1.81
CA LEU A 88 5.33 4.73 -1.66
C LEU A 88 5.85 4.05 -0.40
N PHE A 89 4.92 3.49 0.37
CA PHE A 89 5.18 2.72 1.58
C PHE A 89 4.48 1.36 1.49
N ASP A 90 4.96 0.42 2.29
CA ASP A 90 4.53 -0.97 2.26
C ASP A 90 4.67 -1.55 0.85
N VAL A 91 5.86 -1.36 0.29
CA VAL A 91 6.21 -1.82 -1.06
C VAL A 91 7.62 -2.40 -1.09
N VAL A 92 7.79 -3.43 -1.92
CA VAL A 92 9.08 -3.99 -2.31
C VAL A 92 9.24 -3.88 -3.82
N ALA A 93 10.42 -3.46 -4.25
CA ALA A 93 10.83 -3.43 -5.64
C ALA A 93 12.01 -4.35 -5.88
N VAL A 94 11.98 -5.06 -7.02
CA VAL A 94 13.11 -5.84 -7.52
C VAL A 94 13.35 -5.46 -8.97
N VAL A 95 14.58 -5.07 -9.30
CA VAL A 95 15.01 -4.81 -10.67
C VAL A 95 15.96 -5.91 -11.09
N THR A 96 15.46 -6.81 -11.94
CA THR A 96 16.24 -7.91 -12.51
C THR A 96 17.01 -7.41 -13.72
N ARG A 97 18.31 -7.65 -13.76
CA ARG A 97 19.19 -7.30 -14.88
C ARG A 97 19.76 -8.54 -15.55
N TYR A 98 19.63 -8.59 -16.87
CA TYR A 98 20.37 -9.49 -17.74
C TYR A 98 21.43 -8.69 -18.50
N PHE A 99 22.71 -8.99 -18.28
CA PHE A 99 23.83 -8.26 -18.89
C PHE A 99 23.93 -8.51 -20.40
N GLY A 100 23.97 -7.42 -21.18
CA GLY A 100 23.99 -7.46 -22.63
C GLY A 100 25.37 -7.48 -23.30
N GLY A 101 26.46 -7.59 -22.53
CA GLY A 101 27.82 -7.54 -23.05
C GLY A 101 28.41 -6.13 -23.23
N ILE A 102 27.64 -5.06 -22.93
CA ILE A 102 28.11 -3.67 -23.01
C ILE A 102 27.98 -3.01 -21.63
N LEU A 103 29.11 -2.50 -21.12
CA LEU A 103 29.13 -1.79 -19.84
C LEU A 103 28.40 -0.44 -19.92
N LEU A 104 27.60 -0.16 -18.90
CA LEU A 104 26.86 1.10 -18.74
C LEU A 104 27.68 2.18 -17.99
N GLY A 105 28.68 1.76 -17.21
CA GLY A 105 29.39 2.62 -16.25
C GLY A 105 28.49 3.01 -15.06
N ALA A 106 29.08 3.53 -13.97
CA ALA A 106 28.36 3.81 -12.73
C ALA A 106 27.14 4.73 -12.93
N GLY A 107 27.32 5.85 -13.65
CA GLY A 107 26.22 6.77 -13.93
C GLY A 107 25.14 6.19 -14.86
N GLY A 108 25.51 5.24 -15.74
CA GLY A 108 24.55 4.53 -16.56
C GLY A 108 23.72 3.53 -15.75
N LEU A 109 24.34 2.80 -14.83
CA LEU A 109 23.64 1.89 -13.91
C LEU A 109 22.64 2.64 -13.04
N VAL A 110 23.06 3.75 -12.43
CA VAL A 110 22.17 4.58 -11.61
C VAL A 110 20.91 4.96 -12.37
N ARG A 111 21.05 5.45 -13.61
CA ARG A 111 19.89 5.82 -14.45
C ARG A 111 19.07 4.60 -14.85
N ALA A 112 19.69 3.50 -15.24
CA ALA A 112 18.99 2.29 -15.66
C ALA A 112 18.16 1.69 -14.52
N TYR A 113 18.72 1.58 -13.31
CA TYR A 113 18.01 1.07 -12.14
C TYR A 113 16.89 2.00 -11.68
N SER A 114 17.12 3.32 -11.64
CA SER A 114 16.04 4.29 -11.40
C SER A 114 14.92 4.16 -12.42
N HIS A 115 15.26 4.03 -13.71
CA HIS A 115 14.26 3.91 -14.77
C HIS A 115 13.47 2.60 -14.67
N GLY A 116 14.14 1.48 -14.41
CA GLY A 116 13.49 0.17 -14.28
C GLY A 116 12.42 0.16 -13.20
N VAL A 117 12.75 0.61 -11.98
CA VAL A 117 11.73 0.69 -10.92
C VAL A 117 10.66 1.73 -11.24
N LYS A 118 11.00 2.84 -11.91
CA LYS A 118 10.02 3.88 -12.27
C LYS A 118 8.95 3.35 -13.23
N LEU A 119 9.34 2.53 -14.21
CA LEU A 119 8.38 1.89 -15.12
C LEU A 119 7.41 0.96 -14.35
N ALA A 120 7.91 0.19 -13.39
CA ALA A 120 7.06 -0.63 -12.53
C ALA A 120 6.10 0.21 -11.67
N VAL A 121 6.56 1.37 -11.17
CA VAL A 121 5.70 2.33 -10.45
C VAL A 121 4.62 2.91 -11.38
N ASP A 122 4.98 3.28 -12.61
CA ASP A 122 4.04 3.85 -13.59
C ASP A 122 3.01 2.83 -14.09
N ALA A 123 3.38 1.55 -14.13
CA ALA A 123 2.46 0.45 -14.43
C ALA A 123 1.53 0.09 -13.25
N ALA A 124 1.84 0.54 -12.03
CA ALA A 124 1.08 0.17 -10.84
C ALA A 124 -0.19 1.00 -10.68
N THR A 125 -1.24 0.36 -10.16
CA THR A 125 -2.44 1.08 -9.71
C THR A 125 -2.19 1.64 -8.31
N PRO A 126 -2.18 2.98 -8.13
CA PRO A 126 -1.96 3.58 -6.81
C PRO A 126 -3.13 3.28 -5.88
N LYS A 127 -2.83 3.16 -4.60
CA LYS A 127 -3.80 2.91 -3.53
C LYS A 127 -3.48 3.81 -2.34
N ILE A 128 -4.50 4.45 -1.76
CA ILE A 128 -4.35 5.23 -0.52
C ILE A 128 -4.93 4.41 0.64
N MET A 129 -4.13 4.27 1.68
CA MET A 129 -4.49 3.57 2.90
C MET A 129 -4.64 4.59 4.02
N SER A 130 -5.73 4.53 4.76
CA SER A 130 -6.03 5.42 5.89
C SER A 130 -6.09 4.62 7.19
N GLU A 131 -5.73 5.24 8.32
CA GLU A 131 -6.07 4.69 9.63
C GLU A 131 -7.58 4.68 9.77
N CYS A 132 -8.12 3.50 10.04
CA CYS A 132 -9.54 3.29 10.13
C CYS A 132 -9.91 2.60 11.44
N THR A 133 -11.06 2.99 11.96
CA THR A 133 -11.69 2.41 13.14
C THR A 133 -12.95 1.67 12.71
N GLU A 134 -13.04 0.42 13.13
CA GLU A 134 -14.25 -0.39 12.99
C GLU A 134 -15.22 -0.04 14.11
N LEU A 135 -16.43 0.35 13.73
CA LEU A 135 -17.52 0.66 14.64
C LEU A 135 -18.61 -0.41 14.55
N LEU A 136 -19.08 -0.84 15.71
CA LEU A 136 -20.32 -1.60 15.90
C LEU A 136 -21.37 -0.68 16.50
N LEU A 137 -22.53 -0.63 15.87
CA LEU A 137 -23.68 0.14 16.34
C LEU A 137 -24.87 -0.79 16.49
N GLU A 138 -25.58 -0.65 17.60
CA GLU A 138 -26.81 -1.38 17.88
C GLU A 138 -27.92 -0.38 18.22
N PHE A 139 -29.05 -0.46 17.52
CA PHE A 139 -30.15 0.48 17.71
C PHE A 139 -31.50 -0.07 17.21
N GLY A 140 -32.59 0.55 17.67
CA GLY A 140 -33.95 0.19 17.24
C GLY A 140 -34.27 0.66 15.81
N TYR A 141 -35.24 0.00 15.16
CA TYR A 141 -35.66 0.31 13.78
C TYR A 141 -36.10 1.77 13.59
N ASP A 142 -36.62 2.42 14.63
CA ASP A 142 -37.02 3.85 14.60
C ASP A 142 -35.86 4.79 14.28
N PHE A 143 -34.62 4.39 14.59
CA PHE A 143 -33.41 5.17 14.30
C PHE A 143 -32.80 4.87 12.92
N TYR A 144 -33.12 3.72 12.32
CA TYR A 144 -32.44 3.24 11.12
C TYR A 144 -32.53 4.22 9.94
N GLY A 145 -33.70 4.80 9.68
CA GLY A 145 -33.84 5.77 8.59
C GLY A 145 -33.03 7.05 8.80
N LYS A 146 -32.96 7.56 10.04
CA LYS A 146 -32.13 8.71 10.41
C LYS A 146 -30.65 8.39 10.27
N PHE A 147 -30.24 7.22 10.74
CA PHE A 147 -28.88 6.72 10.63
C PHE A 147 -28.43 6.59 9.18
N GLN A 148 -29.25 6.00 8.30
CA GLN A 148 -28.93 5.91 6.87
C GLN A 148 -28.78 7.27 6.20
N HIS A 149 -29.66 8.22 6.51
CA HIS A 149 -29.57 9.57 5.98
C HIS A 149 -28.29 10.28 6.43
N MET A 150 -27.97 10.21 7.73
CA MET A 150 -26.76 10.77 8.31
C MET A 150 -25.49 10.21 7.65
N LEU A 151 -25.42 8.89 7.45
CA LEU A 151 -24.28 8.22 6.83
C LEU A 151 -23.97 8.67 5.40
N GLN A 152 -24.91 9.30 4.68
CA GLN A 152 -24.66 9.84 3.34
C GLN A 152 -23.61 10.96 3.33
N HIS A 153 -23.33 11.56 4.48
CA HIS A 153 -22.33 12.61 4.64
C HIS A 153 -20.93 12.08 4.97
N TYR A 154 -20.79 10.76 5.17
CA TYR A 154 -19.56 10.11 5.58
C TYR A 154 -19.09 9.10 4.54
N ARG A 155 -17.78 8.95 4.44
CA ARG A 155 -17.15 7.88 3.65
C ARG A 155 -16.83 6.71 4.58
N PHE A 156 -17.38 5.55 4.28
CA PHE A 156 -17.21 4.36 5.10
C PHE A 156 -17.30 3.10 4.24
N VAL A 157 -16.81 1.98 4.79
CA VAL A 157 -17.05 0.65 4.23
C VAL A 157 -18.02 -0.09 5.14
N LEU A 158 -19.14 -0.56 4.59
CA LEU A 158 -20.08 -1.41 5.34
C LEU A 158 -19.48 -2.82 5.45
N LEU A 159 -19.17 -3.24 6.67
CA LEU A 159 -18.60 -4.57 6.94
C LEU A 159 -19.69 -5.62 7.19
N GLY A 160 -20.86 -5.19 7.66
CA GLY A 160 -22.01 -6.07 7.80
C GLY A 160 -23.21 -5.38 8.42
N SER A 161 -24.36 -5.98 8.22
CA SER A 161 -25.63 -5.59 8.83
C SER A 161 -26.39 -6.83 9.30
N ASP A 162 -26.98 -6.74 10.48
CA ASP A 162 -27.90 -7.74 11.02
C ASP A 162 -29.21 -7.07 11.45
N PHE A 163 -30.33 -7.69 11.08
CA PHE A 163 -31.68 -7.17 11.29
C PHE A 163 -32.47 -8.16 12.14
N GLY A 164 -32.04 -8.29 13.40
CA GLY A 164 -32.70 -9.12 14.40
C GLY A 164 -33.76 -8.34 15.18
N ALA A 165 -33.80 -8.58 16.50
CA ALA A 165 -34.64 -7.80 17.42
C ALA A 165 -34.26 -6.31 17.45
N GLN A 166 -33.00 -6.01 17.19
CA GLN A 166 -32.45 -4.67 16.95
C GLN A 166 -31.63 -4.70 15.67
N VAL A 167 -31.39 -3.53 15.10
CA VAL A 167 -30.50 -3.36 13.96
C VAL A 167 -29.07 -3.30 14.49
N GLN A 168 -28.18 -4.12 13.94
CA GLN A 168 -26.76 -4.04 14.17
C GLN A 168 -26.05 -3.66 12.87
N ILE A 169 -25.18 -2.66 12.93
CA ILE A 169 -24.37 -2.23 11.79
C ILE A 169 -22.91 -2.27 12.19
N ARG A 170 -22.09 -2.93 11.36
CA ARG A 170 -20.63 -2.84 11.41
C ARG A 170 -20.13 -2.04 10.23
N LEU A 171 -19.40 -0.98 10.50
CA LEU A 171 -18.81 -0.12 9.48
C LEU A 171 -17.36 0.18 9.81
N LEU A 172 -16.57 0.44 8.77
CA LEU A 172 -15.21 0.91 8.87
C LEU A 172 -15.18 2.37 8.44
N LEU A 173 -14.62 3.23 9.28
CA LEU A 173 -14.54 4.66 9.07
C LEU A 173 -13.10 5.14 9.21
N ARG A 174 -12.71 6.18 8.47
CA ARG A 174 -11.43 6.85 8.71
C ARG A 174 -11.40 7.46 10.10
N ASP A 175 -10.26 7.38 10.77
CA ASP A 175 -10.07 7.94 12.11
C ASP A 175 -10.33 9.47 12.15
N CYS A 176 -10.11 10.18 11.04
CA CYS A 176 -10.38 11.61 10.93
C CYS A 176 -11.87 11.97 11.00
N ASP A 177 -12.76 11.04 10.66
CA ASP A 177 -14.21 11.25 10.62
C ASP A 177 -14.90 10.70 11.89
N LEU A 178 -14.15 9.97 12.74
CA LEU A 178 -14.65 9.22 13.90
C LEU A 178 -15.36 10.10 14.93
N GLU A 179 -14.70 11.15 15.40
CA GLU A 179 -15.23 12.03 16.45
C GLU A 179 -16.51 12.75 15.99
N ALA A 180 -16.53 13.21 14.73
CA ALA A 180 -17.68 13.88 14.13
C ALA A 180 -18.88 12.93 14.03
N LEU A 181 -18.68 11.73 13.51
CA LEU A 181 -19.72 10.71 13.35
C LEU A 181 -20.28 10.27 14.71
N GLN A 182 -19.42 10.00 15.70
CA GLN A 182 -19.85 9.59 17.04
C GLN A 182 -20.72 10.68 17.69
N LYS A 183 -20.31 11.95 17.58
CA LYS A 183 -21.07 13.08 18.12
C LYS A 183 -22.45 13.20 17.45
N GLU A 184 -22.51 13.12 16.13
CA GLU A 184 -23.77 13.24 15.38
C GLU A 184 -24.75 12.10 15.72
N ILE A 185 -24.25 10.87 15.89
CA ILE A 185 -25.07 9.73 16.32
C ILE A 185 -25.65 9.95 17.72
N ILE A 186 -24.82 10.41 18.67
CA ILE A 186 -25.26 10.67 20.04
C ILE A 186 -26.33 11.78 20.06
N GLU A 187 -26.14 12.85 19.29
CA GLU A 187 -27.11 13.95 19.18
C GLU A 187 -28.43 13.50 18.55
N LEU A 188 -28.38 12.82 17.39
CA LEU A 188 -29.58 12.36 16.68
C LEU A 188 -30.37 11.29 17.44
N SER A 189 -29.68 10.49 18.26
CA SER A 189 -30.29 9.45 19.09
C SER A 189 -30.68 9.94 20.49
N SER A 190 -30.42 11.21 20.83
CA SER A 190 -30.59 11.73 22.20
C SER A 190 -29.85 10.88 23.25
N GLY A 191 -28.67 10.36 22.88
CA GLY A 191 -27.81 9.53 23.73
C GLY A 191 -28.22 8.06 23.87
N THR A 192 -29.23 7.61 23.13
CA THR A 192 -29.69 6.21 23.20
C THR A 192 -28.84 5.24 22.37
N VAL A 193 -28.05 5.75 21.42
CA VAL A 193 -27.13 4.95 20.59
C VAL A 193 -25.70 5.39 20.88
N ILE A 194 -24.87 4.44 21.31
CA ILE A 194 -23.46 4.65 21.61
C ILE A 194 -22.65 3.74 20.67
N PRO A 195 -21.93 4.29 19.69
CA PRO A 195 -21.04 3.50 18.83
C PRO A 195 -19.95 2.83 19.65
N GLN A 196 -19.67 1.56 19.38
CA GLN A 196 -18.60 0.80 20.01
C GLN A 196 -17.43 0.63 19.04
N GLU A 197 -16.22 0.96 19.48
CA GLU A 197 -15.00 0.70 18.72
C GLU A 197 -14.59 -0.78 18.88
N VAL A 198 -14.56 -1.50 17.77
CA VAL A 198 -14.26 -2.95 17.74
C VAL A 198 -12.78 -3.19 17.45
N GLY A 199 -12.14 -2.33 16.67
CA GLY A 199 -10.74 -2.45 16.33
C GLY A 199 -10.25 -1.35 15.41
N LYS A 200 -8.93 -1.33 15.20
CA LYS A 200 -8.26 -0.40 14.29
C LYS A 200 -7.47 -1.14 13.24
N ARG A 201 -7.52 -0.67 12.00
CA ARG A 201 -6.71 -1.20 10.90
C ARG A 201 -6.44 -0.14 9.85
N TRP A 202 -5.40 -0.37 9.04
CA TRP A 202 -5.20 0.37 7.82
C TRP A 202 -6.06 -0.23 6.72
N ASP A 203 -6.85 0.59 6.04
CA ASP A 203 -7.69 0.14 4.94
C ASP A 203 -7.88 1.24 3.90
N GLU A 204 -8.36 0.88 2.73
CA GLU A 204 -8.78 1.85 1.72
C GLU A 204 -10.26 2.14 1.92
N ILE A 205 -10.58 3.40 2.17
CA ILE A 205 -11.95 3.89 2.14
C ILE A 205 -12.17 4.52 0.77
N PRO A 206 -13.08 3.96 -0.07
CA PRO A 206 -13.33 4.48 -1.41
C PRO A 206 -13.67 5.99 -1.41
N GLU A 207 -13.27 6.68 -2.47
CA GLU A 207 -13.65 8.08 -2.71
C GLU A 207 -15.16 8.25 -2.99
#